data_AF-A0A5D6XIS0-F1
#
_entry.id   AF-A0A5D6XIS0-F1
#
_cell.length_a   1.000
_cell.length_b   1.000
_cell.length_c   1.000
_cell.angle_alpha   90.00
_cell.angle_beta   90.00
_cell.angle_gamma   90.00
#
_symmetry.space_group_name_H-M   'P 1'
#
loop_
_entity.id
_entity.type
_entity.pdbx_description
1 polymer ?
#
loop_
_entity_poly.entity_id
_entity_poly.type
_entity_poly.pdbx_seq_one_letter_code
_entity_poly.pdbx_strand_id
1 'polypeptide(L)'
;MLQQAAELNGTGDTAEPRLKRCVQCFQDRERAAFSKRQLQSADGKCRTCVTALESVATGGAKWSFDSFYRSCHRGKTGGVAVRTKDNIAAPVLGFVPLGRVFRGTQAVANEQGDRMVKLASLACVDGVSPENRARARDGWVPCRSIRNEVLVEPHAGPFAAPRSSKFFRCVIEGCKARVAPDLALAEIGYVLYGDVVEVVEAQVAPDGVVFLRLHARYFDGAAWVVERTLDNESVLNEVEGPSAEPARYRCVQETGAPTRLEPSLSSPPTGRIPCGTVVTAVERVVNPQRQVFLRLEPTAATATERRRGGGRVGAASRARTGSKSKATNSLNEANEGDEGDRRDRSQPTTPPSDLWVIETSTCCASVLLKLPSL
;
A
#
# COMPACT_ATOMS: atom_id res chain seq x y z
N MET A 1 7.78 -63.69 -29.14
CA MET A 1 7.23 -62.36 -29.42
C MET A 1 7.39 -61.50 -28.17
N LEU A 2 8.24 -60.47 -28.29
CA LEU A 2 8.35 -59.27 -27.45
C LEU A 2 8.67 -59.45 -25.96
N GLN A 3 9.93 -59.78 -25.68
CA GLN A 3 10.68 -59.17 -24.58
C GLN A 3 11.50 -58.02 -25.19
N GLN A 4 11.31 -56.77 -24.75
CA GLN A 4 12.36 -55.76 -24.76
C GLN A 4 11.95 -54.46 -24.04
N ALA A 5 12.92 -53.97 -23.27
CA ALA A 5 13.26 -52.57 -23.01
C ALA A 5 12.36 -51.75 -22.06
N ALA A 6 12.83 -51.63 -20.81
CA ALA A 6 12.83 -50.36 -20.07
C ALA A 6 13.85 -50.38 -18.93
N GLU A 7 15.12 -50.59 -19.25
CA GLU A 7 16.24 -50.19 -18.40
C GLU A 7 16.96 -49.03 -19.07
N LEU A 8 16.61 -47.81 -18.66
CA LEU A 8 17.44 -46.62 -18.82
C LEU A 8 17.49 -45.93 -17.46
N ASN A 9 18.27 -46.50 -16.54
CA ASN A 9 18.82 -45.76 -15.42
C ASN A 9 19.89 -44.81 -15.97
N GLY A 10 19.41 -43.67 -16.46
CA GLY A 10 20.22 -42.51 -16.78
C GLY A 10 20.79 -41.93 -15.50
N THR A 11 22.11 -41.99 -15.43
CA THR A 11 23.02 -41.33 -14.51
C THR A 11 22.64 -39.86 -14.21
N GLY A 12 22.59 -39.51 -12.92
CA GLY A 12 23.10 -38.23 -12.42
C GLY A 12 22.25 -36.99 -12.67
N ASP A 13 20.95 -37.05 -12.41
CA ASP A 13 20.15 -35.83 -12.23
C ASP A 13 20.41 -35.30 -10.82
N THR A 14 21.42 -34.44 -10.65
CA THR A 14 21.47 -33.52 -9.50
C THR A 14 20.31 -32.53 -9.68
N ALA A 15 19.09 -33.02 -9.48
CA ALA A 15 17.89 -32.23 -9.47
C ALA A 15 18.06 -31.25 -8.30
N GLU A 16 18.47 -30.03 -8.63
CA GLU A 16 18.64 -28.97 -7.63
C GLU A 16 17.38 -28.95 -6.75
N PRO A 17 17.55 -29.01 -5.42
CA PRO A 17 16.41 -29.07 -4.53
C PRO A 17 15.55 -27.86 -4.80
N ARG A 18 14.30 -28.08 -5.22
CA ARG A 18 13.35 -26.98 -5.50
C ARG A 18 13.10 -26.21 -4.20
N LEU A 19 13.85 -25.15 -3.99
CA LEU A 19 13.73 -24.30 -2.81
C LEU A 19 12.49 -23.41 -2.94
N LYS A 20 11.90 -23.08 -1.79
CA LYS A 20 10.84 -22.09 -1.66
C LYS A 20 11.24 -21.12 -0.56
N ARG A 21 11.12 -19.82 -0.84
CA ARG A 21 11.38 -18.78 0.15
C ARG A 21 10.28 -18.73 1.19
N CYS A 22 10.65 -18.81 2.47
CA CYS A 22 9.74 -18.56 3.57
C CYS A 22 9.45 -17.06 3.68
N VAL A 23 8.18 -16.64 3.70
CA VAL A 23 7.85 -15.20 3.82
C VAL A 23 8.13 -14.59 5.19
N GLN A 24 8.34 -15.40 6.23
CA GLN A 24 8.58 -14.91 7.59
C GLN A 24 10.06 -14.68 7.88
N CYS A 25 10.92 -15.66 7.55
CA CYS A 25 12.36 -15.55 7.79
C CYS A 25 13.17 -15.22 6.55
N PHE A 26 12.52 -15.08 5.38
CA PHE A 26 13.12 -14.78 4.08
C PHE A 26 14.21 -15.76 3.61
N GLN A 27 14.34 -16.91 4.26
CA GLN A 27 15.29 -17.95 3.88
C GLN A 27 14.68 -18.90 2.84
N ASP A 28 15.49 -19.29 1.86
CA ASP A 28 15.17 -20.34 0.91
C ASP A 28 15.29 -21.71 1.59
N ARG A 29 14.18 -22.44 1.63
CA ARG A 29 14.08 -23.72 2.33
C ARG A 29 13.56 -24.78 1.37
N GLU A 30 13.96 -26.02 1.61
CA GLU A 30 13.43 -27.16 0.86
C GLU A 30 11.92 -27.31 1.05
N ARG A 31 11.23 -27.90 0.08
CA ARG A 31 9.77 -28.12 0.15
C ARG A 31 9.32 -28.86 1.42
N ALA A 32 10.15 -29.77 1.92
CA ALA A 32 9.88 -30.53 3.15
C ALA A 32 9.81 -29.63 4.41
N ALA A 33 10.46 -28.47 4.37
CA ALA A 33 10.39 -27.48 5.44
C ALA A 33 9.04 -26.76 5.50
N PHE A 34 8.09 -27.04 4.60
CA PHE A 34 6.74 -26.48 4.61
C PHE A 34 5.71 -27.58 4.92
N SER A 35 4.56 -27.20 5.48
CA SER A 35 3.40 -28.10 5.48
C SER A 35 2.77 -28.13 4.08
N LYS A 36 2.00 -29.16 3.74
CA LYS A 36 1.32 -29.27 2.43
C LYS A 36 0.53 -28.00 2.08
N ARG A 37 -0.17 -27.44 3.08
CA ARG A 37 -0.93 -26.18 2.96
C ARG A 37 -0.02 -24.97 2.74
N GLN A 38 1.05 -24.83 3.52
CA GLN A 38 1.99 -23.71 3.39
C GLN A 38 2.81 -23.78 2.09
N LEU A 39 3.07 -24.97 1.58
CA LEU A 39 3.77 -25.17 0.31
C LEU A 39 2.94 -24.69 -0.89
N GLN A 40 1.62 -24.84 -0.83
CA GLN A 40 0.69 -24.40 -1.88
C GLN A 40 0.33 -22.91 -1.81
N SER A 41 0.49 -22.28 -0.64
CA SER A 41 0.26 -20.83 -0.46
C SER A 41 1.31 -20.02 -1.22
N ALA A 42 0.93 -18.90 -1.87
CA ALA A 42 1.92 -17.96 -2.42
C ALA A 42 2.83 -17.42 -1.30
N ASP A 43 2.23 -17.13 -0.15
CA ASP A 43 2.91 -16.60 1.04
C ASP A 43 3.15 -17.69 2.10
N GLY A 44 3.85 -18.74 1.69
CA GLY A 44 4.12 -19.89 2.56
C GLY A 44 5.13 -19.60 3.67
N LYS A 45 4.82 -19.99 4.91
CA LYS A 45 5.77 -19.97 6.04
C LYS A 45 6.37 -21.36 6.27
N CYS A 46 7.67 -21.45 6.54
CA CYS A 46 8.31 -22.72 6.88
C CYS A 46 7.85 -23.21 8.27
N ARG A 47 7.95 -24.50 8.53
CA ARG A 47 7.51 -25.16 9.77
C ARG A 47 8.17 -24.53 10.99
N THR A 48 9.46 -24.22 10.94
CA THR A 48 10.17 -23.55 12.04
C THR A 48 9.54 -22.21 12.38
N CYS A 49 9.25 -21.36 11.38
CA CYS A 49 8.57 -20.09 11.61
C CYS A 49 7.14 -20.26 12.10
N VAL A 50 6.40 -21.25 11.57
CA VAL A 50 5.04 -21.55 12.04
C VAL A 50 5.06 -21.99 13.50
N THR A 51 5.95 -22.92 13.86
CA THR A 51 6.10 -23.39 15.24
C THR A 51 6.59 -22.28 16.16
N ALA A 52 7.49 -21.40 15.72
CA ALA A 52 7.91 -20.22 16.48
C ALA A 52 6.71 -19.29 16.74
N LEU A 53 5.92 -18.98 15.72
CA LEU A 53 4.70 -18.17 15.85
C LEU A 53 3.66 -18.85 16.76
N GLU A 54 3.47 -20.16 16.64
CA GLU A 54 2.59 -20.95 17.53
C GLU A 54 3.12 -20.98 18.96
N SER A 55 4.45 -21.05 19.15
CA SER A 55 5.11 -21.02 20.45
C SER A 55 5.03 -19.64 21.10
N VAL A 56 5.05 -18.54 20.33
CA VAL A 56 4.78 -17.18 20.82
C VAL A 56 3.29 -17.01 21.13
N ALA A 57 2.41 -17.62 20.32
CA ALA A 57 0.97 -17.63 20.57
C ALA A 57 0.54 -18.47 21.78
N THR A 58 1.36 -19.43 22.21
CA THR A 58 1.16 -20.28 23.40
C THR A 58 2.00 -19.81 24.59
N GLY A 59 3.17 -19.22 24.34
CA GLY A 59 4.13 -18.70 25.29
C GLY A 59 3.89 -17.22 25.60
N GLY A 60 2.96 -16.96 26.52
CA GLY A 60 3.14 -15.94 27.55
C GLY A 60 3.14 -14.45 27.18
N ALA A 61 3.20 -14.04 25.90
CA ALA A 61 2.74 -12.71 25.51
C ALA A 61 1.21 -12.75 25.58
N LYS A 62 0.69 -12.64 26.81
CA LYS A 62 -0.73 -12.71 27.12
C LYS A 62 -1.41 -11.63 26.29
N TRP A 63 -2.06 -12.04 25.20
CA TRP A 63 -2.93 -11.18 24.42
C TRP A 63 -3.87 -10.49 25.40
N SER A 64 -3.65 -9.20 25.60
CA SER A 64 -4.49 -8.39 26.46
C SER A 64 -5.64 -7.96 25.57
N PHE A 65 -6.82 -8.54 25.78
CA PHE A 65 -8.00 -8.21 24.99
C PHE A 65 -8.42 -6.74 25.18
N ASP A 66 -7.85 -6.06 26.17
CA ASP A 66 -7.96 -4.61 26.37
C ASP A 66 -7.10 -3.77 25.43
N SER A 67 -6.25 -4.38 24.59
CA SER A 67 -5.39 -3.69 23.63
C SER A 67 -6.11 -3.30 22.33
N PHE A 68 -5.52 -2.33 21.63
CA PHE A 68 -5.93 -1.92 20.30
C PHE A 68 -5.17 -2.72 19.24
N TYR A 69 -5.85 -3.05 18.13
CA TYR A 69 -5.29 -3.80 17.01
C TYR A 69 -5.57 -3.07 15.70
N ARG A 70 -4.55 -2.90 14.87
CA ARG A 70 -4.72 -2.33 13.52
C ARG A 70 -4.95 -3.44 12.51
N SER A 71 -5.85 -3.25 11.56
CA SER A 71 -5.93 -4.10 10.36
C SER A 71 -4.83 -3.72 9.36
N CYS A 72 -3.96 -4.67 8.99
CA CYS A 72 -2.72 -4.38 8.26
C CYS A 72 -2.59 -5.06 6.88
N HIS A 73 -3.54 -5.92 6.46
CA HIS A 73 -3.38 -6.66 5.21
C HIS A 73 -4.56 -6.60 4.24
N ARG A 74 -4.17 -6.55 2.96
CA ARG A 74 -5.03 -6.64 1.77
C ARG A 74 -5.48 -8.09 1.56
N GLY A 75 -6.40 -8.58 2.40
CA GLY A 75 -7.19 -9.74 2.03
C GLY A 75 -8.04 -9.41 0.79
N LYS A 76 -8.67 -10.40 0.15
CA LYS A 76 -9.58 -10.15 -1.00
C LYS A 76 -10.67 -9.11 -0.70
N THR A 77 -11.01 -8.92 0.57
CA THR A 77 -12.03 -7.97 1.07
C THR A 77 -11.43 -6.73 1.73
N GLY A 78 -10.11 -6.54 1.70
CA GLY A 78 -9.45 -5.32 2.19
C GLY A 78 -9.53 -5.08 3.71
N GLY A 79 -9.73 -6.12 4.54
CA GLY A 79 -9.88 -5.93 5.98
C GLY A 79 -10.12 -7.22 6.79
N VAL A 80 -10.42 -7.06 8.07
CA VAL A 80 -10.71 -8.16 9.01
C VAL A 80 -12.22 -8.43 9.07
N ALA A 81 -12.63 -9.66 8.77
CA ALA A 81 -14.05 -10.05 8.80
C ALA A 81 -14.60 -10.08 10.24
N VAL A 82 -15.75 -9.42 10.42
CA VAL A 82 -16.51 -9.36 11.68
C VAL A 82 -17.73 -10.26 11.56
N ARG A 83 -18.01 -11.05 12.59
CA ARG A 83 -19.09 -12.03 12.65
C ARG A 83 -20.21 -11.58 13.57
N THR A 84 -21.42 -12.01 13.26
CA THR A 84 -22.64 -11.72 14.04
C THR A 84 -22.69 -12.45 15.40
N LYS A 85 -21.94 -13.55 15.55
CA LYS A 85 -21.85 -14.37 16.77
C LYS A 85 -20.42 -14.80 17.01
N ASP A 86 -20.14 -15.31 18.20
CA ASP A 86 -18.89 -15.95 18.63
C ASP A 86 -18.66 -17.32 17.96
N ASN A 87 -18.96 -17.43 16.66
CA ASN A 87 -18.71 -18.63 15.88
C ASN A 87 -18.14 -18.22 14.51
N ILE A 88 -17.07 -18.89 14.08
CA ILE A 88 -16.44 -18.65 12.78
C ILE A 88 -17.41 -18.89 11.61
N ALA A 89 -18.30 -19.87 11.74
CA ALA A 89 -19.29 -20.20 10.71
C ALA A 89 -20.46 -19.21 10.70
N ALA A 90 -20.56 -18.31 11.68
CA ALA A 90 -21.61 -17.31 11.71
C ALA A 90 -21.52 -16.37 10.49
N PRO A 91 -22.66 -15.81 10.04
CA PRO A 91 -22.67 -14.83 8.97
C PRO A 91 -21.71 -13.67 9.23
N VAL A 92 -21.04 -13.23 8.16
CA VAL A 92 -20.22 -12.01 8.19
C VAL A 92 -21.17 -10.82 8.35
N LEU A 93 -20.94 -10.06 9.42
CA LEU A 93 -21.63 -8.81 9.70
C LEU A 93 -21.10 -7.67 8.83
N GLY A 94 -19.77 -7.66 8.61
CA GLY A 94 -19.04 -6.65 7.87
C GLY A 94 -17.54 -6.86 8.02
N PHE A 95 -16.76 -5.81 7.76
CA PHE A 95 -15.29 -5.85 7.82
C PHE A 95 -14.74 -4.62 8.52
N VAL A 96 -13.67 -4.79 9.31
CA VAL A 96 -12.83 -3.66 9.74
C VAL A 96 -11.86 -3.35 8.59
N PRO A 97 -11.91 -2.16 7.98
CA PRO A 97 -11.08 -1.82 6.82
C PRO A 97 -9.58 -1.78 7.13
N LEU A 98 -8.77 -1.96 6.10
CA LEU A 98 -7.32 -1.77 6.15
C LEU A 98 -6.94 -0.40 6.74
N GLY A 99 -5.96 -0.41 7.64
CA GLY A 99 -5.43 0.76 8.33
C GLY A 99 -6.27 1.22 9.52
N ARG A 100 -7.47 0.66 9.73
CA ARG A 100 -8.32 0.99 10.87
C ARG A 100 -7.89 0.21 12.11
N VAL A 101 -8.06 0.84 13.25
CA VAL A 101 -7.81 0.25 14.57
C VAL A 101 -9.13 -0.10 15.25
N PHE A 102 -9.18 -1.27 15.86
CA PHE A 102 -10.30 -1.71 16.70
C PHE A 102 -9.81 -2.17 18.07
N ARG A 103 -10.70 -2.16 19.07
CA ARG A 103 -10.42 -2.63 20.43
C ARG A 103 -11.24 -3.89 20.71
N GLY A 104 -10.58 -4.92 21.23
CA GLY A 104 -11.27 -6.07 21.82
C GLY A 104 -11.80 -5.73 23.21
N THR A 105 -12.76 -6.49 23.73
CA THR A 105 -13.20 -6.34 25.14
C THR A 105 -13.27 -7.66 25.87
N GLN A 106 -13.55 -8.73 25.15
CA GLN A 106 -13.72 -10.05 25.72
C GLN A 106 -13.23 -11.09 24.74
N ALA A 107 -12.60 -12.16 25.25
CA ALA A 107 -12.35 -13.36 24.47
C ALA A 107 -13.14 -14.53 25.00
N VAL A 108 -13.78 -15.24 24.09
CA VAL A 108 -14.58 -16.43 24.38
C VAL A 108 -14.10 -17.56 23.49
N ALA A 109 -14.00 -18.77 24.04
CA ALA A 109 -13.84 -19.98 23.25
C ALA A 109 -15.24 -20.51 22.96
N ASN A 110 -15.54 -20.75 21.68
CA ASN A 110 -16.80 -21.36 21.30
C ASN A 110 -16.80 -22.88 21.59
N GLU A 111 -17.92 -23.55 21.33
CA GLU A 111 -18.08 -25.00 21.54
C GLU A 111 -17.05 -25.87 20.76
N GLN A 112 -16.48 -25.32 19.69
CA GLN A 112 -15.47 -25.99 18.85
C GLN A 112 -14.03 -25.68 19.33
N GLY A 113 -13.87 -24.92 20.41
CA GLY A 113 -12.58 -24.47 20.93
C GLY A 113 -11.97 -23.29 20.16
N ASP A 114 -12.65 -22.77 19.14
CA ASP A 114 -12.23 -21.60 18.39
C ASP A 114 -12.39 -20.35 19.28
N ARG A 115 -11.28 -19.63 19.51
CA ARG A 115 -11.32 -18.37 20.27
C ARG A 115 -11.79 -17.22 19.39
N MET A 116 -12.67 -16.39 19.92
CA MET A 116 -13.25 -15.20 19.29
C MET A 116 -13.06 -14.00 20.21
N VAL A 117 -12.85 -12.82 19.64
CA VAL A 117 -12.76 -11.54 20.36
C VAL A 117 -13.99 -10.70 20.06
N LYS A 118 -14.67 -10.24 21.11
CA LYS A 118 -15.76 -9.27 21.02
C LYS A 118 -15.19 -7.87 20.79
N LEU A 119 -15.71 -7.16 19.78
CA LEU A 119 -15.39 -5.76 19.52
C LEU A 119 -16.01 -4.85 20.58
N ALA A 120 -15.28 -3.80 20.98
CA ALA A 120 -15.80 -2.75 21.85
C ALA A 120 -16.92 -1.94 21.19
N SER A 121 -16.88 -1.80 19.87
CA SER A 121 -17.84 -1.03 19.08
C SER A 121 -17.89 -1.53 17.64
N LEU A 122 -19.07 -1.44 17.03
CA LEU A 122 -19.30 -1.69 15.60
C LEU A 122 -19.03 -0.47 14.71
N ALA A 123 -18.68 0.68 15.29
CA ALA A 123 -18.50 1.93 14.55
C ALA A 123 -17.35 1.87 13.52
N CYS A 124 -16.34 1.02 13.75
CA CYS A 124 -15.22 0.78 12.83
C CYS A 124 -15.50 -0.31 11.76
N VAL A 125 -16.74 -0.82 11.69
CA VAL A 125 -17.11 -1.92 10.79
C VAL A 125 -17.88 -1.39 9.59
N ASP A 126 -17.32 -1.62 8.40
CA ASP A 126 -17.90 -1.30 7.11
C ASP A 126 -18.71 -2.47 6.54
N GLY A 127 -19.63 -2.14 5.63
CA GLY A 127 -20.48 -3.13 4.94
C GLY A 127 -21.61 -3.70 5.80
N VAL A 128 -21.85 -3.14 7.00
CA VAL A 128 -22.97 -3.54 7.86
C VAL A 128 -24.27 -2.97 7.29
N SER A 129 -25.20 -3.85 6.91
CA SER A 129 -26.52 -3.40 6.46
C SER A 129 -27.27 -2.67 7.59
N PRO A 130 -28.17 -1.72 7.30
CA PRO A 130 -28.94 -1.02 8.33
C PRO A 130 -29.73 -1.96 9.24
N GLU A 131 -30.33 -3.00 8.66
CA GLU A 131 -31.06 -4.04 9.39
C GLU A 131 -30.14 -4.81 10.35
N ASN A 132 -28.94 -5.17 9.89
CA ASN A 132 -27.96 -5.86 10.73
C ASN A 132 -27.39 -4.93 11.79
N ARG A 133 -27.21 -3.64 11.51
CA ARG A 133 -26.74 -2.66 12.51
C ARG A 133 -27.76 -2.44 13.63
N ALA A 134 -29.06 -2.50 13.31
CA ALA A 134 -30.13 -2.40 14.31
C ALA A 134 -30.28 -3.68 15.16
N ARG A 135 -29.99 -4.86 14.58
CA ARG A 135 -30.16 -6.17 15.24
C ARG A 135 -28.90 -6.66 15.96
N ALA A 136 -27.73 -6.39 15.41
CA ALA A 136 -26.45 -6.83 15.95
C ALA A 136 -26.00 -5.85 17.04
N ARG A 137 -26.03 -6.34 18.29
CA ARG A 137 -25.46 -5.61 19.43
C ARG A 137 -23.93 -5.74 19.45
N ASP A 138 -23.43 -6.87 18.97
CA ASP A 138 -22.04 -7.27 19.12
C ASP A 138 -21.42 -7.65 17.76
N GLY A 139 -20.10 -7.49 17.66
CA GLY A 139 -19.29 -7.96 16.55
C GLY A 139 -18.16 -8.82 17.06
N TRP A 140 -17.90 -9.94 16.37
CA TRP A 140 -16.92 -10.93 16.80
C TRP A 140 -15.83 -11.13 15.75
N VAL A 141 -14.58 -11.04 16.16
CA VAL A 141 -13.42 -11.29 15.30
C VAL A 141 -12.76 -12.60 15.74
N PRO A 142 -12.54 -13.56 14.81
CA PRO A 142 -11.83 -14.78 15.16
C PRO A 142 -10.41 -14.48 15.65
N CYS A 143 -10.01 -15.03 16.80
CA CYS A 143 -8.66 -14.87 17.32
C CYS A 143 -7.61 -15.34 16.31
N ARG A 144 -7.91 -16.30 15.43
CA ARG A 144 -6.99 -16.72 14.36
C ARG A 144 -6.81 -15.67 13.27
N SER A 145 -7.82 -14.84 13.01
CA SER A 145 -7.66 -13.67 12.13
C SER A 145 -6.72 -12.65 12.78
N ILE A 146 -6.71 -12.60 14.10
CA ILE A 146 -5.89 -11.70 14.88
C ILE A 146 -4.45 -12.23 15.08
N ARG A 147 -4.31 -13.52 15.43
CA ARG A 147 -3.04 -14.23 15.67
C ARG A 147 -2.21 -14.46 14.42
N ASN A 148 -2.81 -14.37 13.24
CA ASN A 148 -2.06 -14.64 12.03
C ASN A 148 -0.97 -13.60 11.76
N GLU A 149 -0.92 -12.46 12.49
CA GLU A 149 0.00 -11.30 12.37
C GLU A 149 -0.01 -10.62 11.00
N VAL A 150 -0.25 -11.40 9.96
CA VAL A 150 -0.48 -10.98 8.59
C VAL A 150 -1.67 -10.03 8.54
N LEU A 151 -2.77 -10.27 9.27
CA LEU A 151 -3.97 -9.44 9.14
C LEU A 151 -4.03 -8.27 10.12
N VAL A 152 -3.33 -8.33 11.25
CA VAL A 152 -3.37 -7.28 12.26
C VAL A 152 -2.04 -7.14 12.99
N GLU A 153 -1.74 -5.91 13.41
CA GLU A 153 -0.61 -5.59 14.29
C GLU A 153 -1.10 -4.98 15.61
N PRO A 154 -0.38 -5.19 16.73
CA PRO A 154 -0.64 -4.47 17.97
C PRO A 154 -0.49 -2.96 17.76
N HIS A 155 -1.48 -2.19 18.20
CA HIS A 155 -1.41 -0.74 18.20
C HIS A 155 -1.15 -0.23 19.63
N ALA A 156 -0.31 0.80 19.78
CA ALA A 156 0.00 1.39 21.08
C ALA A 156 -1.22 2.06 21.76
N GLY A 157 -2.36 2.12 21.07
CA GLY A 157 -3.60 2.72 21.55
C GLY A 157 -3.59 4.24 21.44
N PRO A 158 -4.66 4.91 21.92
CA PRO A 158 -4.60 6.32 22.18
C PRO A 158 -3.59 6.57 23.31
N PHE A 159 -2.78 7.60 23.16
CA PHE A 159 -1.84 8.02 24.20
C PHE A 159 -1.82 9.54 24.26
N ALA A 160 -1.80 10.09 25.45
CA ALA A 160 -1.33 11.46 25.68
C ALA A 160 0.09 11.32 26.23
N ALA A 161 1.08 11.97 25.61
CA ALA A 161 2.44 11.91 26.12
C ALA A 161 2.68 13.08 27.10
N PRO A 162 2.75 12.83 28.42
CA PRO A 162 3.34 13.81 29.33
C PRO A 162 4.87 13.70 29.41
N ARG A 163 5.50 12.63 28.87
CA ARG A 163 6.94 12.34 29.12
C ARG A 163 7.77 11.75 27.96
N SER A 164 7.18 11.43 26.81
CA SER A 164 7.95 10.97 25.65
C SER A 164 7.26 11.35 24.34
N SER A 165 7.63 12.52 23.83
CA SER A 165 7.34 12.91 22.46
C SER A 165 7.92 11.87 21.50
N LYS A 166 7.15 11.47 20.50
CA LYS A 166 7.60 10.54 19.46
C LYS A 166 7.84 11.32 18.18
N PHE A 167 8.89 10.98 17.45
CA PHE A 167 9.15 11.57 16.15
C PHE A 167 8.66 10.65 15.05
N PHE A 168 8.00 11.23 14.07
CA PHE A 168 7.48 10.55 12.91
C PHE A 168 7.91 11.30 11.65
N ARG A 169 8.11 10.58 10.56
CA ARG A 169 8.38 11.14 9.25
C ARG A 169 7.12 11.15 8.41
N CYS A 170 6.82 12.25 7.75
CA CYS A 170 5.75 12.29 6.76
C CYS A 170 6.14 11.48 5.52
N VAL A 171 5.29 10.55 5.10
CA VAL A 171 5.56 9.61 4.00
C VAL A 171 4.58 9.74 2.83
N ILE A 172 3.74 10.77 2.85
CA ILE A 172 2.86 11.09 1.71
C ILE A 172 2.98 12.56 1.33
N GLU A 173 2.75 12.83 0.05
CA GLU A 173 2.54 14.20 -0.42
C GLU A 173 1.17 14.70 0.04
N GLY A 174 1.11 15.94 0.53
CA GLY A 174 -0.14 16.55 0.97
C GLY A 174 -0.72 15.94 2.24
N CYS A 175 0.11 15.66 3.25
CA CYS A 175 -0.37 15.23 4.56
C CYS A 175 -1.22 16.34 5.21
N LYS A 176 -2.54 16.17 5.19
CA LYS A 176 -3.52 17.19 5.61
C LYS A 176 -3.60 17.30 7.14
N ALA A 177 -3.28 18.48 7.67
CA ALA A 177 -3.46 18.83 9.08
C ALA A 177 -4.84 19.45 9.34
N ARG A 178 -5.42 19.18 10.51
CA ARG A 178 -6.76 19.65 10.93
C ARG A 178 -6.76 20.16 12.36
N VAL A 179 -7.73 21.02 12.72
CA VAL A 179 -7.87 21.55 14.09
C VAL A 179 -8.24 20.49 15.13
N ALA A 180 -8.88 19.39 14.70
CA ALA A 180 -9.29 18.30 15.57
C ALA A 180 -9.20 16.95 14.83
N PRO A 181 -9.28 15.81 15.54
CA PRO A 181 -9.14 14.48 14.98
C PRO A 181 -10.45 14.00 14.32
N ASP A 182 -10.87 14.70 13.27
CA ASP A 182 -12.07 14.42 12.50
C ASP A 182 -11.80 14.66 11.00
N LEU A 183 -12.08 13.66 10.16
CA LEU A 183 -11.89 13.74 8.72
C LEU A 183 -12.85 14.74 8.05
N ALA A 184 -14.00 15.04 8.66
CA ALA A 184 -15.01 15.96 8.12
C ALA A 184 -14.59 17.43 8.26
N LEU A 185 -13.63 17.73 9.14
CA LEU A 185 -13.13 19.09 9.33
C LEU A 185 -12.23 19.52 8.18
N ALA A 186 -12.29 20.82 7.87
CA ALA A 186 -11.44 21.46 6.88
C ALA A 186 -9.96 21.36 7.29
N GLU A 187 -9.11 21.32 6.28
CA GLU A 187 -7.66 21.34 6.48
C GLU A 187 -7.18 22.75 6.85
N ILE A 188 -6.27 22.81 7.82
CA ILE A 188 -5.61 24.06 8.25
C ILE A 188 -4.22 24.24 7.65
N GLY A 189 -3.75 23.23 6.92
CA GLY A 189 -2.47 23.22 6.24
C GLY A 189 -1.98 21.80 6.01
N TYR A 190 -0.68 21.67 5.74
CA TYR A 190 -0.08 20.39 5.38
C TYR A 190 1.28 20.20 6.02
N VAL A 191 1.58 18.95 6.37
CA VAL A 191 2.96 18.51 6.67
C VAL A 191 3.59 18.10 5.35
N LEU A 192 4.81 18.58 5.07
CA LEU A 192 5.48 18.26 3.82
C LEU A 192 6.04 16.85 3.90
N TYR A 193 6.09 16.18 2.74
CA TYR A 193 6.68 14.86 2.66
C TYR A 193 8.14 14.92 3.15
N GLY A 194 8.56 13.92 3.93
CA GLY A 194 9.90 13.82 4.51
C GLY A 194 10.09 14.59 5.80
N ASP A 195 9.20 15.52 6.15
CA ASP A 195 9.29 16.26 7.40
C ASP A 195 9.28 15.30 8.58
N VAL A 196 10.22 15.50 9.50
CA VAL A 196 10.23 14.81 10.78
C VAL A 196 9.47 15.68 11.78
N VAL A 197 8.27 15.23 12.14
CA VAL A 197 7.37 15.92 13.05
C VAL A 197 7.35 15.24 14.40
N GLU A 198 7.28 16.07 15.44
CA GLU A 198 7.04 15.61 16.80
C GLU A 198 5.55 15.43 17.06
N VAL A 199 5.20 14.24 17.52
CA VAL A 199 3.86 13.81 17.89
C VAL A 199 3.77 13.72 19.40
N VAL A 200 2.79 14.44 19.95
CA VAL A 200 2.60 14.59 21.40
C VAL A 200 1.40 13.79 21.91
N GLU A 201 0.51 13.37 21.02
CA GLU A 201 -0.71 12.66 21.37
C GLU A 201 -1.21 11.83 20.19
N ALA A 202 -1.86 10.71 20.47
CA ALA A 202 -2.62 9.93 19.50
C ALA A 202 -4.03 9.69 20.02
N GLN A 203 -5.00 9.79 19.11
CA GLN A 203 -6.40 9.50 19.37
C GLN A 203 -6.94 8.54 18.32
N VAL A 204 -7.76 7.59 18.75
CA VAL A 204 -8.49 6.69 17.86
C VAL A 204 -9.93 7.18 17.77
N ALA A 205 -10.35 7.60 16.58
CA ALA A 205 -11.72 8.02 16.32
C ALA A 205 -12.69 6.81 16.39
N PRO A 206 -13.99 7.03 16.59
CA PRO A 206 -14.97 5.93 16.70
C PRO A 206 -14.99 4.98 15.50
N ASP A 207 -14.70 5.49 14.31
CA ASP A 207 -14.62 4.75 13.06
C ASP A 207 -13.27 4.02 12.87
N GLY A 208 -12.38 4.08 13.85
CA GLY A 208 -11.08 3.42 13.86
C GLY A 208 -9.97 4.16 13.09
N VAL A 209 -10.19 5.41 12.62
CA VAL A 209 -9.06 6.24 12.15
C VAL A 209 -8.20 6.62 13.34
N VAL A 210 -6.88 6.51 13.19
CA VAL A 210 -5.94 7.04 14.17
C VAL A 210 -5.47 8.41 13.73
N PHE A 211 -5.56 9.37 14.63
CA PHE A 211 -5.07 10.72 14.48
C PHE A 211 -3.89 10.96 15.43
N LEU A 212 -2.88 11.65 14.94
CA LEU A 212 -1.70 12.07 15.68
C LEU A 212 -1.72 13.58 15.83
N ARG A 213 -1.67 14.07 17.06
CA ARG A 213 -1.51 15.49 17.34
C ARG A 213 -0.04 15.87 17.24
N LEU A 214 0.22 16.88 16.42
CA LEU A 214 1.53 17.47 16.25
C LEU A 214 1.84 18.42 17.42
N HIS A 215 3.11 18.59 17.74
CA HIS A 215 3.55 19.62 18.68
C HIS A 215 3.10 21.01 18.21
N ALA A 216 2.72 21.89 19.13
CA ALA A 216 2.20 23.24 18.86
C ALA A 216 3.21 24.21 18.20
N ARG A 217 4.42 23.73 17.84
CA ARG A 217 5.44 24.54 17.15
C ARG A 217 5.28 24.54 15.63
N TYR A 218 4.47 23.63 15.10
CA TYR A 218 4.30 23.45 13.65
C TYR A 218 3.10 24.23 13.10
N PHE A 219 2.11 24.54 13.96
CA PHE A 219 0.87 25.22 13.60
C PHE A 219 0.42 26.12 14.75
N ASP A 220 -0.30 27.19 14.42
CA ASP A 220 -0.93 28.07 15.40
C ASP A 220 -2.13 27.35 16.06
N GLY A 221 -1.83 26.58 17.11
CA GLY A 221 -2.81 25.81 17.87
C GLY A 221 -2.69 24.30 17.68
N ALA A 222 -3.78 23.58 17.95
CA ALA A 222 -3.82 22.13 17.83
C ALA A 222 -3.87 21.71 16.35
N ALA A 223 -2.97 20.83 15.94
CA ALA A 223 -2.93 20.26 14.61
C ALA A 223 -2.89 18.74 14.67
N TRP A 224 -3.81 18.10 13.94
CA TRP A 224 -3.98 16.66 13.90
C TRP A 224 -3.82 16.15 12.47
N VAL A 225 -3.06 15.08 12.31
CA VAL A 225 -2.87 14.37 11.04
C VAL A 225 -3.26 12.91 11.18
N VAL A 226 -3.58 12.25 10.07
CA VAL A 226 -3.94 10.82 10.10
C VAL A 226 -2.66 10.00 10.23
N GLU A 227 -2.58 9.09 11.19
CA GLU A 227 -1.37 8.33 11.50
C GLU A 227 -0.74 7.64 10.27
N ARG A 228 -1.55 7.04 9.39
CA ARG A 228 -1.07 6.33 8.18
C ARG A 228 -0.29 7.19 7.19
N THR A 229 -0.31 8.51 7.38
CA THR A 229 0.40 9.50 6.57
C THR A 229 1.81 9.75 7.10
N LEU A 230 2.10 9.23 8.29
CA LEU A 230 3.32 9.35 9.04
C LEU A 230 3.94 7.96 9.29
N ASP A 231 5.24 7.92 9.48
CA ASP A 231 6.04 6.73 9.73
C ASP A 231 6.95 6.94 10.93
N ASN A 232 6.80 6.14 11.98
CA ASN A 232 7.74 6.12 13.09
C ASN A 232 8.93 5.19 12.83
N GLU A 233 8.78 4.16 11.99
CA GLU A 233 9.83 3.18 11.76
C GLU A 233 10.99 3.77 10.96
N SER A 234 10.76 4.63 9.97
CA SER A 234 11.86 5.33 9.26
C SER A 234 12.58 6.40 10.06
N VAL A 235 12.07 6.78 11.24
CA VAL A 235 12.79 7.65 12.18
C VAL A 235 13.61 6.83 13.18
N LEU A 236 13.09 5.66 13.58
CA LEU A 236 13.73 4.78 14.56
C LEU A 236 14.74 3.81 13.92
N ASN A 237 14.49 3.37 12.70
CA ASN A 237 15.45 2.64 11.89
C ASN A 237 16.36 3.67 11.22
N GLU A 238 17.67 3.49 11.37
CA GLU A 238 18.65 4.22 10.57
C GLU A 238 18.23 4.07 9.11
N VAL A 239 17.76 5.17 8.50
CA VAL A 239 17.50 5.22 7.06
C VAL A 239 18.74 4.66 6.41
N GLU A 240 18.60 3.58 5.61
CA GLU A 240 19.72 3.03 4.84
C GLU A 240 20.49 4.22 4.24
N GLY A 241 21.82 4.17 4.21
CA GLY A 241 22.60 5.31 3.72
C GLY A 241 22.36 5.57 2.22
N PRO A 242 22.91 6.68 1.68
CA PRO A 242 23.10 6.79 0.25
C PRO A 242 23.80 5.52 -0.28
N SER A 243 23.36 5.02 -1.42
CA SER A 243 23.92 3.81 -2.03
C SER A 243 23.98 3.96 -3.54
N ALA A 244 25.08 3.52 -4.14
CA ALA A 244 25.22 3.40 -5.59
C ALA A 244 24.98 1.95 -6.07
N GLU A 245 24.59 1.04 -5.17
CA GLU A 245 24.32 -0.34 -5.52
C GLU A 245 22.96 -0.45 -6.22
N PRO A 246 22.90 -1.06 -7.43
CA PRO A 246 21.64 -1.26 -8.11
C PRO A 246 20.69 -2.14 -7.30
N ALA A 247 19.45 -1.69 -7.13
CA ALA A 247 18.42 -2.42 -6.42
C ALA A 247 17.09 -2.38 -7.17
N ARG A 248 16.34 -3.48 -7.13
CA ARG A 248 15.04 -3.59 -7.82
C ARG A 248 13.92 -3.13 -6.90
N TYR A 249 12.96 -2.39 -7.43
CA TYR A 249 11.79 -1.90 -6.71
C TYR A 249 10.52 -2.19 -7.50
N ARG A 250 9.41 -2.45 -6.81
CA ARG A 250 8.07 -2.60 -7.43
C ARG A 250 7.16 -1.46 -7.01
N CYS A 251 6.53 -0.79 -7.96
CA CYS A 251 5.48 0.18 -7.67
C CYS A 251 4.23 -0.52 -7.14
N VAL A 252 3.69 -0.09 -6.00
CA VAL A 252 2.48 -0.70 -5.39
C VAL A 252 1.35 0.28 -5.12
N GLN A 253 1.57 1.56 -5.39
CA GLN A 253 0.53 2.58 -5.34
C GLN A 253 -0.36 2.51 -6.58
N GLU A 254 -1.68 2.46 -6.38
CA GLU A 254 -2.68 2.37 -7.46
C GLU A 254 -2.60 3.54 -8.44
N THR A 255 -2.37 4.76 -7.94
CA THR A 255 -2.19 5.97 -8.75
C THR A 255 -0.79 6.08 -9.39
N GLY A 256 0.09 5.10 -9.18
CA GLY A 256 1.47 5.11 -9.65
C GLY A 256 2.41 6.06 -8.88
N ALA A 257 3.71 5.85 -9.05
CA ALA A 257 4.78 6.60 -8.38
C ALA A 257 5.20 7.83 -9.18
N PRO A 258 5.12 9.06 -8.64
CA PRO A 258 5.58 10.26 -9.34
C PRO A 258 7.08 10.23 -9.65
N THR A 259 7.47 10.48 -10.91
CA THR A 259 8.87 10.66 -11.32
C THR A 259 9.23 12.13 -11.44
N ARG A 260 10.47 12.50 -11.13
CA ARG A 260 10.98 13.89 -11.10
C ARG A 260 12.32 13.96 -11.82
N LEU A 261 12.73 15.16 -12.26
CA LEU A 261 14.03 15.38 -12.91
C LEU A 261 15.16 15.58 -11.89
N GLU A 262 14.82 16.01 -10.67
CA GLU A 262 15.78 16.21 -9.60
C GLU A 262 15.31 15.46 -8.34
N PRO A 263 16.23 15.04 -7.45
CA PRO A 263 15.91 14.39 -6.17
C PRO A 263 15.39 15.40 -5.13
N SER A 264 14.35 16.14 -5.49
CA SER A 264 13.71 17.16 -4.67
C SER A 264 12.20 17.20 -4.91
N LEU A 265 11.43 17.42 -3.86
CA LEU A 265 9.99 17.67 -3.98
C LEU A 265 9.66 19.00 -4.67
N SER A 266 10.59 19.96 -4.68
CA SER A 266 10.43 21.21 -5.42
C SER A 266 10.47 21.00 -6.94
N SER A 267 11.10 19.91 -7.41
CA SER A 267 11.13 19.53 -8.82
C SER A 267 9.81 18.89 -9.22
N PRO A 268 8.97 19.50 -10.06
CA PRO A 268 7.61 19.00 -10.32
C PRO A 268 7.61 17.59 -10.91
N PRO A 269 6.56 16.78 -10.67
CA PRO A 269 6.42 15.47 -11.31
C PRO A 269 6.40 15.60 -12.84
N THR A 270 7.25 14.84 -13.52
CA THR A 270 7.32 14.77 -14.99
C THR A 270 6.60 13.56 -15.57
N GLY A 271 6.24 12.60 -14.73
CA GLY A 271 5.60 11.36 -15.12
C GLY A 271 5.20 10.52 -13.91
N ARG A 272 4.72 9.30 -14.18
CA ARG A 272 4.38 8.32 -13.14
C ARG A 272 4.81 6.91 -13.56
N ILE A 273 5.34 6.15 -12.61
CA ILE A 273 5.57 4.71 -12.74
C ILE A 273 4.24 4.00 -12.45
N PRO A 274 3.68 3.20 -13.38
CA PRO A 274 2.43 2.51 -13.14
C PRO A 274 2.51 1.47 -12.02
N CYS A 275 1.40 1.24 -11.32
CA CYS A 275 1.26 0.17 -10.32
C CYS A 275 1.67 -1.20 -10.90
N GLY A 276 2.40 -1.99 -10.13
CA GLY A 276 2.90 -3.31 -10.50
C GLY A 276 4.23 -3.31 -11.27
N THR A 277 4.64 -2.16 -11.83
CA THR A 277 5.89 -2.02 -12.60
C THR A 277 7.10 -2.28 -11.70
N VAL A 278 8.07 -3.04 -12.20
CA VAL A 278 9.36 -3.26 -11.55
C VAL A 278 10.39 -2.37 -12.22
N VAL A 279 11.09 -1.57 -11.42
CA VAL A 279 12.16 -0.65 -11.86
C VAL A 279 13.47 -1.01 -11.17
N THR A 280 14.58 -0.67 -11.78
CA THR A 280 15.91 -0.74 -11.17
C THR A 280 16.29 0.67 -10.73
N ALA A 281 16.57 0.86 -9.44
CA ALA A 281 17.24 2.05 -8.95
C ALA A 281 18.74 1.82 -9.02
N VAL A 282 19.47 2.70 -9.70
CA VAL A 282 20.93 2.66 -9.83
C VAL A 282 21.63 3.49 -8.77
N GLU A 283 20.89 4.36 -8.11
CA GLU A 283 21.40 5.22 -7.07
C GLU A 283 20.30 5.53 -6.08
N ARG A 284 20.68 5.63 -4.81
CA ARG A 284 19.84 6.02 -3.70
C ARG A 284 20.51 7.18 -3.00
N VAL A 285 19.81 8.30 -2.89
CA VAL A 285 20.32 9.52 -2.25
C VAL A 285 19.41 9.92 -1.12
N VAL A 286 20.02 10.50 -0.08
CA VAL A 286 19.31 11.17 1.01
C VAL A 286 19.62 12.65 0.87
N ASN A 287 18.60 13.46 0.59
CA ASN A 287 18.80 14.90 0.43
C ASN A 287 18.94 15.60 1.80
N PRO A 288 19.30 16.90 1.86
CA PRO A 288 19.43 17.65 3.11
C PRO A 288 18.14 17.68 3.95
N GLN A 289 16.97 17.56 3.32
CA GLN A 289 15.66 17.44 3.97
C GLN A 289 15.38 16.00 4.47
N ARG A 290 16.38 15.12 4.46
CA ARG A 290 16.32 13.70 4.84
C ARG A 290 15.32 12.88 4.02
N GLN A 291 14.89 13.35 2.87
CA GLN A 291 14.06 12.59 1.94
C GLN A 291 14.93 11.61 1.15
N VAL A 292 14.38 10.44 0.88
CA VAL A 292 15.09 9.40 0.16
C VAL A 292 14.59 9.37 -1.28
N PHE A 293 15.50 9.53 -2.23
CA PHE A 293 15.22 9.44 -3.65
C PHE A 293 16.03 8.32 -4.30
N LEU A 294 15.42 7.68 -5.27
CA LEU A 294 15.97 6.60 -6.08
C LEU A 294 16.13 7.13 -7.50
N ARG A 295 17.35 7.12 -8.03
CA ARG A 295 17.59 7.35 -9.45
C ARG A 295 17.31 6.07 -10.19
N LEU A 296 16.41 6.14 -11.15
CA LEU A 296 16.00 5.01 -11.95
C LEU A 296 16.95 4.80 -13.11
N GLU A 297 17.18 3.53 -13.43
CA GLU A 297 17.85 3.16 -14.68
C GLU A 297 17.01 3.65 -15.88
N PRO A 298 17.62 4.27 -16.90
CA PRO A 298 16.93 4.70 -18.11
C PRO A 298 16.28 3.50 -18.81
N THR A 299 15.00 3.25 -18.55
CA THR A 299 14.32 2.11 -19.15
C THR A 299 13.88 2.52 -20.55
N ALA A 300 14.35 1.82 -21.59
CA ALA A 300 14.02 2.08 -23.00
C ALA A 300 12.51 2.03 -23.35
N ALA A 301 11.65 1.65 -22.39
CA ALA A 301 10.23 1.38 -22.58
C ALA A 301 9.30 2.62 -22.54
N THR A 302 9.74 3.77 -22.00
CA THR A 302 8.91 5.00 -21.92
C THR A 302 8.70 5.71 -23.26
N ALA A 303 9.35 5.28 -24.34
CA ALA A 303 9.18 5.84 -25.69
C ALA A 303 7.84 5.46 -26.36
N THR A 304 7.15 4.42 -25.87
CA THR A 304 6.03 3.81 -26.61
C THR A 304 4.69 4.52 -26.42
N GLU A 305 4.51 5.28 -25.34
CA GLU A 305 3.21 5.89 -24.99
C GLU A 305 2.95 7.23 -25.69
N ARG A 306 4.01 7.92 -26.17
CA ARG A 306 3.87 9.15 -26.97
C ARG A 306 3.49 8.91 -28.44
N ARG A 307 3.49 7.66 -28.93
CA ARG A 307 3.23 7.35 -30.36
C ARG A 307 1.76 7.03 -30.71
N ARG A 308 0.85 6.89 -29.73
CA ARG A 308 -0.56 6.51 -29.99
C ARG A 308 -1.57 7.68 -29.96
N GLY A 309 -1.10 8.92 -30.06
CA GLY A 309 -1.95 10.12 -30.06
C GLY A 309 -2.24 10.75 -31.43
N GLY A 310 -1.99 10.07 -32.55
CA GLY A 310 -2.09 10.68 -33.89
C GLY A 310 -2.75 9.79 -34.95
N GLY A 311 -4.01 10.10 -35.27
CA GLY A 311 -4.60 9.85 -36.60
C GLY A 311 -5.67 8.74 -36.69
N ARG A 312 -6.94 9.13 -36.74
CA ARG A 312 -7.74 9.27 -37.98
C ARG A 312 -9.24 9.40 -37.68
N VAL A 313 -9.84 10.47 -38.19
CA VAL A 313 -11.29 10.68 -38.32
C VAL A 313 -11.71 10.30 -39.75
N GLY A 314 -12.85 9.63 -39.90
CA GLY A 314 -13.61 9.40 -41.14
C GLY A 314 -13.82 7.91 -41.47
N ALA A 315 -14.99 7.39 -41.82
CA ALA A 315 -16.32 7.96 -42.01
C ALA A 315 -17.41 6.84 -42.07
N ALA A 316 -18.60 7.22 -41.63
CA ALA A 316 -19.96 6.85 -42.06
C ALA A 316 -20.41 5.39 -42.35
N SER A 317 -21.52 5.00 -41.71
CA SER A 317 -22.70 4.50 -42.43
C SER A 317 -24.01 4.93 -41.73
N ARG A 318 -25.07 5.10 -42.54
CA ARG A 318 -26.29 5.90 -42.34
C ARG A 318 -27.41 5.15 -41.60
N ALA A 319 -28.29 5.89 -40.91
CA ALA A 319 -29.74 5.69 -40.97
C ALA A 319 -30.51 7.01 -40.66
N ARG A 320 -31.54 7.28 -41.45
CA ARG A 320 -32.42 8.48 -41.52
C ARG A 320 -33.39 8.55 -40.32
N THR A 321 -33.80 9.72 -39.81
CA THR A 321 -34.98 10.56 -40.21
C THR A 321 -35.13 11.60 -39.07
N GLY A 322 -35.60 12.85 -39.15
CA GLY A 322 -36.14 13.72 -40.20
C GLY A 322 -36.37 15.15 -39.63
N SER A 323 -36.20 16.15 -40.51
CA SER A 323 -36.90 17.44 -40.65
C SER A 323 -37.23 18.37 -39.45
N LYS A 324 -36.63 19.58 -39.41
CA LYS A 324 -37.24 20.87 -39.86
C LYS A 324 -36.39 22.10 -39.45
N SER A 325 -36.05 22.93 -40.45
CA SER A 325 -36.04 24.43 -40.51
C SER A 325 -35.30 25.22 -39.40
N LYS A 326 -34.51 26.29 -39.63
CA LYS A 326 -34.68 27.43 -40.55
C LYS A 326 -33.44 28.37 -40.48
N ALA A 327 -32.99 28.84 -41.65
CA ALA A 327 -32.45 30.17 -42.00
C ALA A 327 -31.13 30.78 -41.43
N THR A 328 -30.24 31.10 -42.39
CA THR A 328 -29.41 32.34 -42.58
C THR A 328 -28.26 32.60 -41.59
N ASN A 329 -27.06 33.10 -41.95
CA ASN A 329 -26.64 33.98 -43.05
C ASN A 329 -25.09 34.00 -43.20
N SER A 330 -24.61 34.26 -44.44
CA SER A 330 -23.46 35.11 -44.84
C SER A 330 -22.04 34.84 -44.29
N LEU A 331 -21.08 34.39 -45.11
CA LEU A 331 -20.22 35.11 -46.09
C LEU A 331 -19.01 35.84 -45.48
N ASN A 332 -17.80 35.36 -45.79
CA ASN A 332 -16.70 36.07 -46.50
C ASN A 332 -15.39 35.24 -46.41
N GLU A 333 -14.88 34.76 -47.56
CA GLU A 333 -13.74 35.33 -48.32
C GLU A 333 -12.40 35.17 -47.58
N ALA A 334 -11.60 34.15 -47.92
CA ALA A 334 -10.59 34.16 -48.99
C ALA A 334 -9.36 35.01 -48.63
N ASN A 335 -8.23 34.35 -48.38
CA ASN A 335 -6.94 34.86 -48.81
C ASN A 335 -5.95 33.70 -49.02
N GLU A 336 -5.43 33.65 -50.25
CA GLU A 336 -4.36 32.78 -50.74
C GLU A 336 -2.98 33.42 -50.49
N GLY A 337 -1.94 32.59 -50.55
CA GLY A 337 -0.51 32.98 -50.59
C GLY A 337 0.12 32.92 -49.19
N ASP A 338 1.27 32.32 -48.94
CA ASP A 338 2.44 32.16 -49.80
C ASP A 338 3.41 31.16 -49.15
N GLU A 339 4.22 30.50 -49.98
CA GLU A 339 5.21 29.48 -49.60
C GLU A 339 6.44 30.11 -48.92
N GLY A 340 6.94 29.46 -47.87
CA GLY A 340 8.14 29.92 -47.16
C GLY A 340 8.80 28.79 -46.37
N ASP A 341 9.52 27.95 -47.11
CA ASP A 341 10.41 26.88 -46.64
C ASP A 341 11.32 27.34 -45.48
N ARG A 342 11.03 26.86 -44.25
CA ARG A 342 12.02 26.73 -43.18
C ARG A 342 11.84 25.40 -42.48
N ARG A 343 12.68 24.45 -42.90
CA ARG A 343 13.02 23.22 -42.19
C ARG A 343 13.46 23.55 -40.76
N ASP A 344 12.55 23.43 -39.79
CA ASP A 344 12.95 23.24 -38.41
C ASP A 344 13.00 21.73 -38.14
N ARG A 345 14.21 21.19 -38.20
CA ARG A 345 14.53 19.87 -37.66
C ARG A 345 14.23 19.92 -36.16
N SER A 346 13.03 19.52 -35.77
CA SER A 346 12.76 19.09 -34.40
C SER A 346 13.68 17.91 -34.12
N GLN A 347 14.83 18.19 -33.50
CA GLN A 347 15.70 17.16 -32.95
C GLN A 347 14.85 16.26 -32.05
N PRO A 348 14.98 14.93 -32.12
CA PRO A 348 14.41 14.07 -31.11
C PRO A 348 15.12 14.41 -29.80
N THR A 349 14.43 15.14 -28.92
CA THR A 349 14.88 15.35 -27.54
C THR A 349 15.14 13.99 -26.94
N THR A 350 16.40 13.69 -26.66
CA THR A 350 16.82 12.53 -25.89
C THR A 350 15.96 12.45 -24.63
N PRO A 351 15.45 11.26 -24.25
CA PRO A 351 14.73 11.12 -23.01
C PRO A 351 15.64 11.62 -21.87
N PRO A 352 15.12 12.41 -20.92
CA PRO A 352 15.92 12.88 -19.79
C PRO A 352 16.56 11.65 -19.13
N SER A 353 17.90 11.65 -19.08
CA SER A 353 18.71 10.50 -18.69
C SER A 353 18.55 10.10 -17.24
N ASP A 354 17.96 10.96 -16.42
CA ASP A 354 17.91 10.77 -14.97
C ASP A 354 16.49 11.05 -14.46
N LEU A 355 15.75 9.99 -14.21
CA LEU A 355 14.45 10.05 -13.54
C LEU A 355 14.62 9.65 -12.08
N TRP A 356 14.12 10.48 -11.18
CA TRP A 356 14.12 10.24 -9.75
C TRP A 356 12.72 9.89 -9.26
N VAL A 357 12.64 9.00 -8.28
CA VAL A 357 11.39 8.65 -7.59
C VAL A 357 11.65 8.56 -6.10
N ILE A 358 10.63 8.85 -5.31
CA ILE A 358 10.78 8.92 -3.87
C ILE A 358 10.59 7.55 -3.22
N GLU A 359 11.47 7.16 -2.30
CA GLU A 359 11.36 5.91 -1.55
C GLU A 359 10.53 6.14 -0.28
N THR A 360 9.50 5.30 -0.08
CA THR A 360 8.56 5.35 1.06
C THR A 360 8.47 3.98 1.71
N SER A 361 8.76 3.92 3.02
CA SER A 361 8.94 2.66 3.77
C SER A 361 7.68 2.09 4.42
N THR A 362 6.56 2.81 4.48
CA THR A 362 5.40 2.32 5.25
C THR A 362 4.46 1.41 4.46
N CYS A 363 4.03 0.32 5.07
CA CYS A 363 3.03 -0.61 4.52
C CYS A 363 1.72 0.04 4.01
N CYS A 364 1.37 1.25 4.49
CA CYS A 364 0.15 1.99 4.13
C CYS A 364 0.34 3.08 3.06
N ALA A 365 1.57 3.50 2.79
CA ALA A 365 1.89 4.59 1.85
C ALA A 365 3.10 4.29 0.94
N SER A 366 3.65 3.07 0.99
CA SER A 366 4.75 2.67 0.11
C SER A 366 4.34 2.81 -1.35
N VAL A 367 5.05 3.70 -2.02
CA VAL A 367 5.00 3.95 -3.44
C VAL A 367 5.80 2.87 -4.16
N LEU A 368 6.96 2.51 -3.60
CA LEU A 368 7.89 1.51 -4.11
C LEU A 368 8.29 0.54 -2.99
N LEU A 369 8.24 -0.76 -3.29
CA LEU A 369 8.75 -1.82 -2.42
C LEU A 369 10.06 -2.36 -2.99
N LYS A 370 11.15 -2.27 -2.22
CA LYS A 370 12.43 -2.91 -2.56
C LYS A 370 12.22 -4.41 -2.67
N LEU A 371 12.56 -4.97 -3.83
CA LEU A 371 12.56 -6.40 -4.07
C LEU A 371 13.87 -6.99 -3.55
N PRO A 372 13.85 -8.20 -2.97
CA PRO A 372 15.08 -8.85 -2.56
C PRO A 372 16.00 -9.03 -3.78
N SER A 373 17.30 -8.81 -3.57
CA SER A 373 18.34 -9.20 -4.52
C SER A 373 18.19 -10.69 -4.84
N LEU A 374 18.23 -11.02 -6.13
CA LEU A 374 18.12 -12.40 -6.62
C LEU A 374 19.31 -13.23 -6.15
#